data_AF-A0A1Y5EEN1-F1
#
_entry.id   AF-A0A1Y5EEN1-F1
#
_cell.length_a   1.000
_cell.length_b   1.000
_cell.length_c   1.000
_cell.angle_alpha   90.00
_cell.angle_beta   90.00
_cell.angle_gamma   90.00
#
_symmetry.space_group_name_H-M   'P 1'
#
loop_
_entity.id
_entity.type
_entity.pdbx_description
1 polymer ?
#
loop_
_entity_poly.entity_id
_entity_poly.type
_entity_poly.pdbx_seq_one_letter_code
_entity_poly.pdbx_strand_id
1 'polypeptide(L)' 'LNNRIEVAFPLQDAKLARRVKKELEAYITDNTQSWVLQNDGSYQLNKPRKGEYRSAQRTLLGHLAD' A
#
# COMPACT_ATOMS: atom_id res chain seq x y z
N LEU A 1 13.67 -17.29 -5.94
CA LEU A 1 12.38 -17.98 -5.75
C LEU A 1 12.49 -19.52 -5.72
N ASN A 2 13.68 -20.12 -5.92
CA ASN A 2 13.78 -21.55 -6.22
C ASN A 2 13.99 -22.45 -4.98
N ASN A 3 14.01 -21.87 -3.78
CA ASN A 3 14.36 -22.57 -2.54
C ASN A 3 13.18 -22.67 -1.56
N ARG A 4 11.99 -22.19 -1.95
CA ARG A 4 10.79 -22.16 -1.11
C ARG A 4 9.58 -22.61 -1.93
N ILE A 5 8.66 -23.31 -1.27
CA ILE A 5 7.31 -23.55 -1.82
C ILE A 5 6.47 -22.32 -1.48
N GLU A 6 6.02 -21.61 -2.50
CA GLU A 6 5.16 -20.43 -2.38
C GLU A 6 3.78 -20.74 -2.96
N VAL A 7 2.73 -20.12 -2.42
CA VAL A 7 1.36 -20.28 -2.92
C VAL A 7 0.73 -18.91 -3.19
N ALA A 8 -0.01 -18.80 -4.29
CA ALA A 8 -0.78 -17.62 -4.64
C ALA A 8 -2.18 -18.04 -5.08
N PHE A 9 -3.19 -17.31 -4.59
CA PHE A 9 -4.59 -17.60 -4.89
C PHE A 9 -5.19 -16.47 -5.73
N PRO A 10 -5.87 -16.79 -6.84
CA PRO A 10 -6.56 -15.77 -7.63
C PRO A 10 -7.80 -15.27 -6.87
N LEU A 11 -8.03 -13.95 -6.90
CA LEU A 11 -9.27 -13.35 -6.43
C LEU A 11 -10.33 -13.44 -7.53
N GLN A 12 -11.11 -14.52 -7.54
CA GLN A 12 -12.12 -14.78 -8.57
C GLN A 12 -13.36 -13.88 -8.44
N ASP A 13 -13.73 -13.50 -7.21
CA ASP A 13 -14.81 -12.54 -6.99
C ASP A 13 -14.34 -11.13 -7.35
N ALA A 14 -14.94 -10.55 -8.39
CA ALA A 14 -14.62 -9.22 -8.87
C ALA A 14 -14.85 -8.12 -7.81
N LYS A 15 -15.79 -8.30 -6.87
CA LYS A 15 -16.01 -7.38 -5.74
C LYS A 15 -14.82 -7.43 -4.79
N LEU A 16 -14.31 -8.63 -4.47
CA LEU A 16 -13.12 -8.78 -3.63
C LEU A 16 -11.87 -8.21 -4.31
N ALA A 17 -11.67 -8.50 -5.60
CA ALA A 17 -10.55 -7.96 -6.36
C ALA A 17 -10.56 -6.42 -6.40
N ARG A 18 -11.73 -5.80 -6.63
CA ARG A 18 -11.90 -4.34 -6.58
C ARG A 18 -11.63 -3.78 -5.19
N ARG A 19 -12.12 -4.44 -4.13
CA ARG A 19 -11.87 -4.04 -2.74
C ARG A 19 -10.37 -4.04 -2.45
N VAL A 20 -9.68 -5.15 -2.72
CA VAL A 20 -8.24 -5.27 -2.48
C VAL A 20 -7.46 -4.22 -3.26
N LYS A 21 -7.80 -4.00 -4.55
CA LYS A 21 -7.17 -2.94 -5.34
C LYS A 21 -7.35 -1.56 -4.70
N LYS A 22 -8.57 -1.21 -4.30
CA LYS A 22 -8.89 0.07 -3.65
C LYS A 22 -8.12 0.26 -2.33
N GLU A 23 -7.98 -0.79 -1.54
CA GLU A 23 -7.19 -0.75 -0.30
C GLU A 23 -5.69 -0.58 -0.59
N LEU A 24 -5.17 -1.23 -1.64
CA LEU A 24 -3.76 -1.09 -2.05
C LEU A 24 -3.44 0.29 -2.62
N GLU A 25 -4.39 0.98 -3.24
CA GLU A 25 -4.23 2.38 -3.69
C GLU A 25 -3.88 3.34 -2.54
N ALA A 26 -4.29 3.02 -1.30
CA ALA A 26 -3.90 3.81 -0.12
C ALA A 26 -2.39 3.77 0.12
N TYR A 27 -1.73 2.63 -0.14
CA TYR A 27 -0.28 2.51 0.04
C TYR A 27 0.52 3.22 -1.07
N ILE A 28 -0.02 3.27 -2.29
CA ILE A 28 0.60 4.00 -3.40
C ILE A 28 0.56 5.51 -3.16
N THR A 29 -0.51 6.00 -2.53
CA THR A 29 -0.73 7.44 -2.30
C THR A 29 -0.28 7.92 -0.92
N ASP A 30 0.23 7.02 -0.07
CA ASP A 30 0.81 7.37 1.22
C ASP A 30 1.95 8.37 1.01
N ASN A 31 1.97 9.40 1.85
CA ASN A 31 3.02 10.42 1.82
C ASN A 31 3.53 10.77 3.21
N THR A 32 3.35 9.87 4.17
CA THR A 32 3.74 10.06 5.58
C THR A 32 4.72 8.99 6.06
N GLN A 33 4.62 7.77 5.52
CA GLN A 33 5.37 6.59 5.95
C GLN A 33 5.94 5.78 4.77
N SER A 34 5.56 6.08 3.53
CA SER A 34 6.13 5.43 2.33
C SER A 34 7.53 5.95 1.99
N TRP A 35 8.40 5.05 1.53
CA TRP A 35 9.73 5.37 1.03
C TRP A 35 9.84 5.07 -0.46
N VAL A 36 10.36 6.01 -1.24
CA VAL A 36 10.57 5.86 -2.69
C VAL A 36 12.01 5.44 -2.92
N LEU A 37 12.19 4.25 -3.52
CA LEU A 37 13.47 3.76 -3.99
C LEU A 37 13.92 4.62 -5.19
N GLN A 38 15.12 5.19 -5.07
CA GLN A 38 15.77 5.93 -6.13
C GLN A 38 16.60 5.01 -7.03
N ASN A 39 17.00 5.51 -8.20
CA ASN A 39 17.83 4.76 -9.15
C ASN A 39 19.22 4.39 -8.61
N ASP A 40 19.73 5.15 -7.63
CA ASP A 40 21.01 4.91 -6.95
C ASP A 40 20.91 3.92 -5.79
N GLY A 41 19.72 3.35 -5.54
CA GLY A 41 19.46 2.41 -4.46
C GLY A 41 19.17 3.08 -3.11
N SER A 42 19.24 4.41 -3.00
CA SER A 42 18.82 5.13 -1.81
C SER A 42 17.31 5.15 -1.66
N TYR A 43 16.83 5.24 -0.42
CA TYR A 43 15.42 5.41 -0.12
C TYR A 43 15.17 6.82 0.37
N GLN A 44 14.16 7.47 -0.20
CA GLN A 44 13.69 8.78 0.26
C GLN A 44 12.30 8.65 0.88
N LEU A 45 12.17 9.08 2.13
CA LEU A 45 10.86 9.15 2.80
C LEU A 45 10.01 10.23 2.12
N ASN A 46 8.81 9.86 1.67
CA ASN A 46 7.83 10.83 1.20
C ASN A 46 7.46 11.78 2.34
N LYS A 47 7.40 13.07 2.02
CA LYS A 47 6.99 14.11 2.98
C LYS A 47 5.72 14.77 2.50
N PRO A 48 4.70 14.90 3.35
CA PRO A 48 3.44 15.51 2.96
C PRO A 48 3.63 17.03 2.81
N ARG A 49 2.87 17.63 1.89
CA ARG A 49 2.67 19.08 1.91
C ARG A 49 1.73 19.45 3.04
N LYS A 50 1.80 20.70 3.52
CA LYS A 50 0.93 21.19 4.58
C LYS A 50 -0.54 20.98 4.18
N GLY A 51 -1.27 20.19 4.98
CA GLY A 51 -2.69 19.91 4.76
C GLY A 51 -2.99 18.71 3.86
N GLU A 52 -1.99 18.06 3.26
CA GLU A 52 -2.17 16.92 2.35
C GLU A 52 -1.71 15.59 2.96
N TYR A 53 -2.01 15.34 4.24
CA TYR A 53 -1.55 14.13 4.94
C TYR A 53 -2.33 12.89 4.51
N ARG A 54 -1.61 11.88 4.01
CA ARG A 54 -2.17 10.57 3.63
C ARG A 54 -1.35 9.48 4.31
N SER A 55 -1.97 8.82 5.29
CA SER A 55 -1.41 7.67 5.99
C SER A 55 -2.25 6.44 5.68
N ALA A 56 -1.68 5.48 4.95
CA ALA A 56 -2.35 4.25 4.56
C ALA A 56 -2.85 3.47 5.77
N GLN A 57 -1.98 3.22 6.75
CA GLN A 57 -2.33 2.45 7.95
C GLN A 57 -3.45 3.10 8.76
N ARG A 58 -3.37 4.42 9.00
CA ARG A 58 -4.41 5.13 9.75
C ARG A 58 -5.74 5.13 9.01
N THR A 59 -5.71 5.27 7.68
CA THR A 59 -6.90 5.26 6.83
C THR A 59 -7.56 3.88 6.82
N LEU A 60 -6.77 2.82 6.63
CA LEU A 60 -7.27 1.44 6.61
C LEU A 60 -7.80 1.01 7.98
N LEU A 61 -7.11 1.37 9.07
CA LEU A 61 -7.58 1.11 10.43
C LEU A 61 -8.96 1.74 10.66
N GLY A 62 -9.14 3.02 10.30
CA GLY A 62 -10.42 3.70 10.45
C GLY A 62 -11.55 3.13 9.57
N HIS A 63 -11.24 2.47 8.45
CA HIS A 63 -12.25 1.87 7.57
C HIS A 63 -12.59 0.41 7.91
N LEU A 64 -11.69 -0.31 8.57
CA LEU A 64 -11.77 -1.77 8.74
C LEU A 64 -11.88 -2.23 10.20
N ALA A 65 -11.73 -1.33 11.18
CA ALA A 65 -11.81 -1.66 12.60
C ALA A 65 -13.24 -1.63 13.17
N ASP A 66 -14.22 -1.20 12.37
CA ASP A 66 -15.66 -1.30 12.65
C ASP A 66 -16.26 -2.54 11.96
#